data_AF-A0A495X7G6-F1
#
_entry.id   AF-A0A495X7G6-F1
#
_cell.length_a   1.000
_cell.length_b   1.000
_cell.length_c   1.000
_cell.angle_alpha   90.00
_cell.angle_beta   90.00
_cell.angle_gamma   90.00
#
_symmetry.space_group_name_H-M   'P 1'
#
loop_
_entity.id
_entity.type
_entity.pdbx_description
1 polymer ?
#
loop_
_entity_poly.entity_id
_entity_poly.type
_entity_poly.pdbx_seq_one_letter_code
_entity_poly.pdbx_strand_id
1 'polypeptide(L)'
;MGISKGFLLQNKGFARLLGVLLCVLVAAGCVSLGEVVKLAGRVQDAGYSGVSVHHQTSNGFDTISVSAFKPTETDDDGAAIFRLIWDTYPEEVDQAVVSVNGRPRAASKAELERAFGPRKIQPKESGTAATVALLVLVVLLACAVVVVVVVRVRRRRRRQLPPPPYPQGPYYYQP
;
A
#
# COMPACT_ATOMS: atom_id res chain seq x y z
N MET A 1 -22.19 -13.11 -42.87
CA MET A 1 -21.94 -12.25 -41.68
C MET A 1 -21.94 -13.13 -40.42
N GLY A 2 -20.77 -13.58 -39.98
CA GLY A 2 -20.61 -14.38 -38.75
C GLY A 2 -19.70 -13.64 -37.79
N ILE A 3 -20.27 -12.79 -36.94
CA ILE A 3 -19.50 -12.02 -35.96
C ILE A 3 -18.97 -13.01 -34.90
N SER A 4 -17.66 -13.20 -34.91
CA SER A 4 -16.91 -14.13 -34.06
C SER A 4 -17.14 -13.85 -32.57
N LYS A 5 -17.90 -14.74 -31.91
CA LYS A 5 -18.12 -14.80 -30.45
C LYS A 5 -16.84 -15.04 -29.63
N GLY A 6 -15.69 -15.30 -30.27
CA GLY A 6 -14.43 -15.65 -29.61
C GLY A 6 -13.68 -14.51 -28.93
N PHE A 7 -14.03 -13.24 -29.18
CA PHE A 7 -13.29 -12.10 -28.60
C PHE A 7 -13.68 -11.81 -27.14
N LEU A 8 -14.89 -12.19 -26.70
CA LEU A 8 -15.40 -11.84 -25.37
C LEU A 8 -14.93 -12.79 -24.25
N LEU A 9 -14.45 -13.99 -24.56
CA LEU A 9 -14.00 -14.95 -23.55
C LEU A 9 -12.54 -14.76 -23.13
N GLN A 10 -11.71 -14.14 -23.97
CA GLN A 10 -10.27 -13.99 -23.69
C GLN A 10 -9.94 -12.82 -22.73
N ASN A 11 -10.84 -11.84 -22.59
CA ASN A 11 -10.69 -10.74 -21.62
C ASN A 11 -11.01 -11.12 -20.16
N LYS A 12 -11.78 -12.19 -19.93
CA LYS A 12 -12.19 -12.59 -18.57
C LYS A 12 -11.01 -13.08 -17.72
N GLY A 13 -10.02 -13.72 -18.34
CA GLY A 13 -8.82 -14.19 -17.64
C GLY A 13 -7.90 -13.04 -17.21
N PHE A 14 -7.77 -12.03 -18.07
CA PHE A 14 -6.92 -10.87 -17.81
C PHE A 14 -7.51 -9.98 -16.70
N ALA A 15 -8.83 -9.76 -16.72
CA ALA A 15 -9.53 -9.04 -15.66
C ALA A 15 -9.40 -9.71 -14.29
N ARG A 16 -9.44 -11.06 -14.25
CA ARG A 16 -9.24 -11.82 -13.00
C ARG A 16 -7.81 -11.73 -12.47
N LEU A 17 -6.81 -11.84 -13.33
CA LEU A 17 -5.40 -11.71 -12.94
C LEU A 17 -5.06 -10.29 -12.47
N LEU A 18 -5.57 -9.26 -13.15
CA LEU A 18 -5.37 -7.87 -12.75
C LEU A 18 -6.04 -7.59 -11.40
N GLY A 19 -7.24 -8.13 -11.17
CA GLY A 19 -7.93 -8.04 -9.87
C GLY A 19 -7.13 -8.68 -8.73
N VAL A 20 -6.57 -9.88 -8.96
CA VAL A 20 -5.72 -10.55 -7.96
C VAL A 20 -4.43 -9.77 -7.70
N LEU A 21 -3.76 -9.26 -8.74
CA LEU A 21 -2.55 -8.44 -8.60
C LEU A 21 -2.82 -7.16 -7.78
N LEU A 22 -3.95 -6.50 -8.05
CA LEU A 22 -4.36 -5.30 -7.32
C LEU A 22 -4.67 -5.63 -5.86
N CYS A 23 -5.37 -6.74 -5.58
CA CYS A 23 -5.62 -7.20 -4.21
C CYS A 23 -4.32 -7.51 -3.44
N VAL A 24 -3.31 -8.10 -4.08
CA VAL A 24 -2.02 -8.40 -3.44
C VAL A 24 -1.20 -7.13 -3.17
N LEU A 25 -1.19 -6.18 -4.11
CA LEU A 25 -0.52 -4.88 -3.91
C LEU A 25 -1.16 -4.08 -2.77
N VAL A 26 -2.49 -4.11 -2.67
CA VAL A 26 -3.20 -3.49 -1.55
C VAL A 26 -2.85 -4.18 -0.22
N ALA A 27 -2.77 -5.51 -0.19
CA ALA A 27 -2.44 -6.24 1.03
C ALA A 27 -1.01 -5.95 1.56
N ALA A 28 -0.03 -5.74 0.67
CA ALA A 28 1.36 -5.47 1.06
C ALA A 28 1.57 -4.06 1.68
N GLY A 29 0.71 -3.09 1.34
CA GLY A 29 0.77 -1.72 1.88
C GLY A 29 0.10 -1.54 3.25
N CYS A 30 -0.58 -2.55 3.80
CA CYS A 30 -1.41 -2.39 4.99
C CYS A 30 -0.67 -2.52 6.33
N VAL A 31 0.58 -3.00 6.36
CA VAL A 31 1.25 -3.34 7.63
C VAL A 31 1.54 -2.10 8.49
N SER A 32 1.92 -0.98 7.88
CA SER A 32 2.15 0.30 8.58
C SER A 32 0.83 0.97 9.00
N LEU A 33 -0.23 0.80 8.20
CA LEU A 33 -1.58 1.29 8.54
C LEU A 33 -2.16 0.62 9.78
N GLY A 34 -1.89 -0.67 10.00
CA GLY A 34 -2.42 -1.41 11.15
C GLY A 34 -2.02 -0.80 12.51
N GLU A 35 -0.77 -0.37 12.64
CA GLU A 35 -0.25 0.22 13.88
C GLU A 35 -0.82 1.63 14.13
N VAL A 36 -0.92 2.43 13.06
CA VAL A 36 -1.54 3.77 13.09
C VAL A 36 -3.01 3.67 13.49
N VAL A 37 -3.75 2.72 12.91
CA VAL A 37 -5.16 2.46 13.25
C VAL A 37 -5.30 1.97 14.69
N LYS A 38 -4.41 1.10 15.16
CA LYS A 38 -4.42 0.60 16.55
C LYS A 38 -4.15 1.71 17.56
N LEU A 39 -3.20 2.59 17.28
CA LEU A 39 -2.94 3.78 18.10
C LEU A 39 -4.15 4.72 18.10
N ALA A 40 -4.73 4.99 16.92
CA ALA A 40 -5.94 5.80 16.80
C ALA A 40 -7.11 5.22 17.61
N GLY A 41 -7.30 3.89 17.56
CA GLY A 41 -8.30 3.20 18.37
C GLY A 41 -8.06 3.36 19.87
N ARG A 42 -6.82 3.21 20.35
CA ARG A 42 -6.51 3.42 21.79
C ARG A 42 -6.73 4.86 22.25
N VAL A 43 -6.45 5.84 21.39
CA VAL A 43 -6.75 7.24 21.69
C VAL A 43 -8.27 7.46 21.71
N GLN A 44 -9.03 6.81 20.82
CA GLN A 44 -10.49 6.85 20.89
C GLN A 44 -11.05 6.20 22.15
N ASP A 45 -10.52 5.04 22.54
CA ASP A 45 -10.91 4.31 23.76
C ASP A 45 -10.61 5.13 25.04
N ALA A 46 -9.63 6.04 24.99
CA ALA A 46 -9.33 6.97 26.07
C ALA A 46 -10.30 8.18 26.15
N GLY A 47 -11.34 8.22 25.30
CA GLY A 47 -12.40 9.22 25.33
C GLY A 47 -12.17 10.44 24.43
N TYR A 48 -11.20 10.36 23.50
CA TYR A 48 -10.99 11.38 22.48
C TYR A 48 -11.78 11.04 21.21
N SER A 49 -12.17 12.06 20.44
CA SER A 49 -12.86 11.90 19.16
C SER A 49 -12.13 12.66 18.05
N GLY A 50 -12.53 12.47 16.79
CA GLY A 50 -11.89 13.12 15.64
C GLY A 50 -10.39 12.80 15.51
N VAL A 51 -9.97 11.60 15.97
CA VAL A 51 -8.57 11.22 16.05
C VAL A 51 -8.00 11.01 14.65
N SER A 52 -6.91 11.72 14.34
CA SER A 52 -6.07 11.48 13.18
C SER A 52 -4.64 11.24 13.62
N VAL A 53 -4.00 10.24 13.01
CA VAL A 53 -2.61 9.87 13.30
C VAL A 53 -1.86 9.88 11.98
N HIS A 54 -0.73 10.57 11.94
CA HIS A 54 0.13 10.66 10.78
C HIS A 54 1.56 10.34 11.17
N HIS A 55 2.17 9.38 10.48
CA HIS A 55 3.60 9.12 10.59
C HIS A 55 4.27 9.65 9.34
N GLN A 56 5.30 10.48 9.51
CA GLN A 56 6.11 11.00 8.44
C GLN A 56 7.59 10.83 8.77
N THR A 57 8.33 10.29 7.81
CA THR A 57 9.80 10.26 7.81
C THR A 57 10.30 11.33 6.85
N SER A 58 11.18 12.21 7.32
CA SER A 58 11.80 13.23 6.49
C SER A 58 13.30 13.30 6.80
N ASN A 59 14.16 13.09 5.80
CA ASN A 59 15.63 13.08 5.98
C ASN A 59 16.11 12.13 7.09
N GLY A 60 15.43 10.99 7.29
CA GLY A 60 15.75 10.03 8.35
C GLY A 60 15.34 10.49 9.76
N PHE A 61 14.55 11.56 9.85
CA PHE A 61 13.91 12.01 11.09
C PHE A 61 12.46 11.55 11.10
N ASP A 62 12.10 10.73 12.08
CA ASP A 62 10.79 10.09 12.19
C ASP A 62 9.90 10.89 13.14
N THR A 63 8.80 11.43 12.59
CA THR A 63 7.84 12.25 13.34
C THR A 63 6.44 11.63 13.31
N ILE A 64 5.86 11.41 14.49
CA ILE A 64 4.47 11.01 14.63
C ILE A 64 3.61 12.18 15.10
N SER A 65 2.57 12.49 14.35
CA SER A 65 1.60 13.54 14.65
C SER A 65 0.24 12.93 14.99
N VAL A 66 -0.34 13.30 16.13
CA VAL A 66 -1.68 12.89 16.56
C VAL A 66 -2.54 14.14 16.75
N SER A 67 -3.64 14.25 16.03
CA SER A 67 -4.66 15.27 16.29
C SER A 67 -5.89 14.60 16.89
N ALA A 68 -6.47 15.20 17.92
CA ALA A 68 -7.63 14.69 18.61
C ALA A 68 -8.51 15.82 19.16
N PHE A 69 -9.77 15.51 19.44
CA PHE A 69 -10.73 16.41 20.04
C PHE A 69 -11.29 15.82 21.34
N LYS A 70 -11.50 16.65 22.35
CA LYS A 70 -12.16 16.28 23.60
C LYS A 70 -12.96 17.47 24.14
N PRO A 71 -14.28 17.31 24.42
CA PRO A 71 -15.15 18.43 24.83
C PRO A 71 -14.67 19.17 26.08
N THR A 72 -14.13 18.43 27.04
CA THR A 72 -13.54 18.97 28.27
C THR A 72 -12.03 18.70 28.24
N GLU A 73 -11.30 19.66 27.70
CA GLU A 73 -9.84 19.62 27.71
C GLU A 73 -9.31 19.86 29.11
N THR A 74 -8.29 19.09 29.47
CA THR A 74 -7.46 19.27 30.65
C THR A 74 -6.03 19.50 30.21
N ASP A 75 -5.24 20.21 31.01
CA ASP A 75 -3.84 20.49 30.68
C ASP A 75 -2.99 19.21 30.53
N ASP A 76 -3.46 18.08 31.07
CA ASP A 76 -2.78 16.78 31.02
C ASP A 76 -3.15 15.93 29.79
N ASP A 77 -4.12 16.35 28.96
CA ASP A 77 -4.58 15.53 27.83
C ASP A 77 -3.47 15.27 26.79
N GLY A 78 -2.60 16.25 26.56
CA GLY A 78 -1.43 16.07 25.69
C GLY A 78 -0.47 15.01 26.25
N ALA A 79 -0.22 15.02 27.56
CA ALA A 79 0.65 14.06 28.22
C ALA A 79 0.07 12.64 28.20
N ALA A 80 -1.26 12.50 28.33
CA ALA A 80 -1.94 11.23 28.23
C ALA A 80 -1.76 10.59 26.83
N ILE A 81 -1.91 11.38 25.77
CA ILE A 81 -1.69 10.88 24.39
C ILE A 81 -0.20 10.58 24.15
N PHE A 82 0.73 11.40 24.64
CA PHE A 82 2.16 11.10 24.55
C PHE A 82 2.51 9.77 25.20
N ARG A 83 1.92 9.47 26.35
CA ARG A 83 2.08 8.17 27.02
C ARG A 83 1.54 7.03 26.17
N LEU A 84 0.35 7.20 25.56
CA LEU A 84 -0.20 6.20 24.64
C LEU A 84 0.72 5.98 23.43
N ILE A 85 1.31 7.02 22.85
CA ILE A 85 2.28 6.87 21.76
C ILE A 85 3.49 6.05 22.26
N TRP A 86 4.05 6.43 23.41
CA TRP A 86 5.24 5.81 23.98
C TRP A 86 5.07 4.31 24.27
N ASP A 87 3.93 3.95 24.88
CA ASP A 87 3.66 2.59 25.36
C ASP A 87 3.18 1.63 24.25
N THR A 88 2.67 2.17 23.13
CA THR A 88 1.88 1.36 22.19
C THR A 88 2.35 1.40 20.76
N TYR A 89 3.01 2.49 20.35
CA TYR A 89 3.57 2.58 19.01
C TYR A 89 4.78 1.62 18.94
N PRO A 90 4.93 0.80 17.88
CA PRO A 90 6.02 -0.18 17.83
C PRO A 90 7.30 0.38 17.22
N GLU A 91 7.24 1.50 16.50
CA GLU A 91 8.40 2.06 15.81
C GLU A 91 9.11 3.11 16.68
N GLU A 92 10.41 3.25 16.48
CA GLU A 92 11.16 4.37 17.04
C GLU A 92 10.71 5.66 16.36
N VAL A 93 10.54 6.71 17.17
CA VAL A 93 10.18 8.05 16.69
C VAL A 93 11.10 9.03 17.37
N ASP A 94 11.62 9.99 16.61
CA ASP A 94 12.47 11.04 17.14
C ASP A 94 11.65 12.15 17.80
N GLN A 95 10.46 12.40 17.27
CA GLN A 95 9.54 13.41 17.76
C GLN A 95 8.08 12.93 17.70
N ALA A 96 7.34 13.24 18.76
CA ALA A 96 5.89 13.14 18.79
C ALA A 96 5.28 14.55 18.83
N VAL A 97 4.26 14.79 18.02
CA VAL A 97 3.47 16.02 17.99
C VAL A 97 2.03 15.63 18.31
N VAL A 98 1.45 16.24 19.33
CA VAL A 98 0.07 15.99 19.75
C VAL A 98 -0.70 17.30 19.70
N SER A 99 -1.84 17.33 19.01
CA SER A 99 -2.75 18.47 18.98
C SER A 99 -4.09 18.05 19.56
N VAL A 100 -4.44 18.59 20.73
CA VAL A 100 -5.76 18.39 21.33
C VAL A 100 -6.54 19.69 21.16
N ASN A 101 -7.73 19.62 20.56
CA ASN A 101 -8.58 20.80 20.29
C ASN A 101 -7.84 21.94 19.55
N GLY A 102 -6.91 21.58 18.66
CA GLY A 102 -6.12 22.54 17.88
C GLY A 102 -4.94 23.17 18.63
N ARG A 103 -4.60 22.69 19.84
CA ARG A 103 -3.44 23.16 20.61
C ARG A 103 -2.28 22.18 20.47
N PRO A 104 -1.29 22.47 19.60
CA PRO A 104 -0.17 21.58 19.39
C PRO A 104 0.80 21.61 20.57
N ARG A 105 1.30 20.45 20.94
CA ARG A 105 2.43 20.22 21.84
C ARG A 105 3.36 19.22 21.16
N ALA A 106 4.66 19.39 21.33
CA ALA A 106 5.65 18.47 20.81
C ALA A 106 6.54 17.96 21.95
N ALA A 107 6.99 16.72 21.82
CA ALA A 107 7.95 16.10 22.72
C ALA A 107 8.93 15.26 21.91
N SER A 108 10.21 15.47 22.17
CA SER A 108 11.30 14.65 21.63
C SER A 108 11.36 13.30 22.32
N LYS A 109 12.01 12.31 21.68
CA LYS A 109 12.31 11.00 22.28
C LYS A 109 12.93 11.12 23.67
N ALA A 110 13.90 12.02 23.84
CA ALA A 110 14.58 12.24 25.12
C ALA A 110 13.65 12.81 26.21
N GLU A 111 12.69 13.67 25.86
CA GLU A 111 11.71 14.19 26.79
C GLU A 111 10.69 13.12 27.19
N LEU A 112 10.23 12.32 26.23
CA LEU A 112 9.34 11.19 26.49
C LEU A 112 10.01 10.12 27.37
N GLU A 113 11.28 9.80 27.10
CA GLU A 113 12.05 8.86 27.92
C GLU A 113 12.30 9.40 29.32
N ARG A 114 12.56 10.70 29.47
CA ARG A 114 12.69 11.33 30.79
C ARG A 114 11.37 11.30 31.56
N ALA A 115 10.23 11.49 30.88
CA ALA A 115 8.92 11.54 31.50
C ALA A 115 8.35 10.15 31.85
N PHE A 116 8.56 9.15 30.98
CA PHE A 116 7.91 7.84 31.08
C PHE A 116 8.90 6.69 31.34
N GLY A 117 10.20 6.96 31.34
CA GLY A 117 11.25 5.97 31.51
C GLY A 117 11.64 5.28 30.20
N PRO A 118 12.59 4.32 30.27
CA PRO A 118 13.09 3.62 29.10
C PRO A 118 11.98 2.86 28.38
N ARG A 119 11.94 2.99 27.05
CA ARG A 119 10.91 2.37 26.23
C ARG A 119 11.16 0.87 26.09
N LYS A 120 10.13 0.08 26.40
CA LYS A 120 10.14 -1.37 26.16
C LYS A 120 9.70 -1.66 24.73
N ILE A 121 10.48 -1.20 23.75
CA ILE A 121 10.20 -1.56 22.35
C ILE A 121 10.65 -3.00 22.18
N GLN A 122 9.74 -3.90 21.80
CA GLN A 122 10.17 -5.17 21.23
C GLN A 122 10.66 -4.85 19.82
N PRO A 123 11.97 -4.99 19.53
CA PRO A 123 12.47 -4.74 18.19
C PRO A 123 11.70 -5.65 17.24
N LYS A 124 10.98 -5.05 16.28
CA LYS A 124 10.30 -5.81 15.23
C LYS A 124 11.41 -6.54 14.47
N GLU A 125 11.43 -7.87 14.53
CA GLU A 125 12.35 -8.65 13.71
C GLU A 125 12.21 -8.18 12.26
N SER A 126 13.32 -7.81 11.64
CA SER A 126 13.44 -7.17 10.33
C SER A 126 13.05 -8.08 9.14
N GLY A 127 12.17 -9.07 9.37
CA GLY A 127 11.63 -9.97 8.37
C GLY A 127 10.86 -9.27 7.24
N THR A 128 10.60 -7.96 7.36
CA THR A 128 9.95 -7.15 6.33
C THR A 128 10.77 -7.10 5.03
N ALA A 129 12.10 -7.02 5.07
CA ALA A 129 12.89 -6.93 3.85
C ALA A 129 12.83 -8.23 3.01
N ALA A 130 12.95 -9.38 3.67
CA ALA A 130 12.83 -10.68 3.00
C ALA A 130 11.39 -10.93 2.49
N THR A 131 10.39 -10.54 3.27
CA THR A 131 8.98 -10.70 2.88
C THR A 131 8.60 -9.78 1.73
N VAL A 132 9.07 -8.53 1.73
CA VAL A 132 8.89 -7.58 0.63
C VAL A 132 9.64 -8.05 -0.61
N ALA A 133 10.89 -8.52 -0.48
CA ALA A 133 11.65 -9.08 -1.59
C ALA A 133 10.95 -10.31 -2.20
N LEU A 134 10.40 -11.20 -1.37
CA LEU A 134 9.61 -12.35 -1.81
C LEU A 134 8.34 -11.90 -2.55
N LEU A 135 7.61 -10.90 -2.02
CA LEU A 135 6.42 -10.34 -2.67
C LEU A 135 6.75 -9.72 -4.03
N VAL A 136 7.83 -8.92 -4.11
CA VAL A 136 8.30 -8.32 -5.37
C VAL A 136 8.69 -9.40 -6.37
N LEU A 137 9.40 -10.45 -5.94
CA LEU A 137 9.75 -11.59 -6.78
C LEU A 137 8.52 -12.31 -7.32
N VAL A 138 7.51 -12.55 -6.48
CA VAL A 138 6.24 -13.19 -6.87
C VAL A 138 5.48 -12.34 -7.88
N VAL A 139 5.41 -11.02 -7.67
CA VAL A 139 4.79 -10.07 -8.62
C VAL A 139 5.53 -10.04 -9.96
N LEU A 140 6.87 -10.02 -9.95
CA LEU A 140 7.68 -10.08 -11.17
C LEU A 140 7.47 -11.39 -11.94
N LEU A 141 7.45 -12.54 -11.24
CA LEU A 141 7.15 -13.84 -11.83
C LEU A 141 5.76 -13.86 -12.46
N ALA A 142 4.75 -13.33 -11.76
CA ALA A 142 3.39 -13.24 -12.29
C ALA A 142 3.34 -12.37 -13.57
N CYS A 143 4.00 -11.22 -13.58
CA CYS A 143 4.13 -10.35 -14.76
C CYS A 143 4.83 -11.06 -15.93
N ALA A 144 5.93 -11.77 -15.67
CA ALA A 144 6.65 -12.52 -16.69
C ALA A 144 5.77 -13.62 -17.32
N VAL A 145 5.02 -14.37 -16.51
CA VAL A 145 4.07 -15.39 -16.97
C VAL A 145 3.00 -14.75 -17.86
N VAL A 146 2.43 -13.61 -17.46
CA VAL A 146 1.43 -12.89 -18.26
C VAL A 146 2.00 -12.47 -19.62
N VAL A 147 3.22 -11.91 -19.66
CA VAL A 147 3.89 -11.53 -20.92
C VAL A 147 4.09 -12.75 -21.81
N VAL A 148 4.60 -13.87 -21.27
CA VAL A 148 4.81 -15.12 -22.02
C VAL A 148 3.50 -15.64 -22.61
N VAL A 149 2.41 -15.62 -21.83
CA VAL A 149 1.08 -16.04 -22.30
C VAL A 149 0.59 -15.15 -23.43
N VAL A 150 0.69 -13.82 -23.27
CA VAL A 150 0.29 -12.85 -24.31
C VAL A 150 1.10 -13.04 -25.59
N VAL A 151 2.42 -13.23 -25.48
CA VAL A 151 3.30 -13.48 -26.63
C VAL A 151 2.95 -14.81 -27.31
N ARG A 152 2.76 -15.89 -26.54
CA ARG A 152 2.34 -17.20 -27.07
C ARG A 152 1.01 -17.10 -27.83
N VAL A 153 0.03 -16.40 -27.27
CA VAL A 153 -1.28 -16.17 -27.89
C VAL A 153 -1.14 -15.34 -29.17
N ARG A 154 -0.42 -14.21 -29.12
CA ARG A 154 -0.19 -13.36 -30.30
C ARG A 154 0.53 -14.13 -31.40
N ARG A 155 1.55 -14.93 -31.05
CA ARG A 155 2.29 -15.75 -32.00
C ARG A 155 1.42 -16.84 -32.61
N ARG A 156 0.54 -17.49 -31.84
CA ARG A 156 -0.45 -18.44 -32.37
C ARG A 156 -1.42 -17.76 -33.35
N ARG A 157 -1.96 -16.60 -32.99
CA ARG A 157 -2.89 -15.85 -33.86
C ARG A 157 -2.22 -15.42 -35.17
N ARG A 158 -0.95 -14.99 -35.13
CA ARG A 158 -0.21 -14.65 -36.35
C ARG A 158 0.00 -15.84 -37.29
N ARG A 159 0.11 -17.06 -36.76
CA ARG A 159 0.22 -18.29 -37.56
C ARG A 159 -1.10 -18.74 -38.18
N GLN A 160 -2.24 -18.18 -37.75
CA GLN A 160 -3.57 -18.51 -38.25
C GLN A 160 -4.13 -17.45 -39.21
N LEU A 161 -3.36 -16.42 -39.54
CA LEU A 161 -3.77 -15.48 -40.58
C LEU A 161 -3.73 -16.22 -41.93
N PRO A 162 -4.84 -16.26 -42.69
CA PRO A 162 -4.82 -16.83 -44.02
C PRO A 162 -3.76 -16.08 -44.87
N PRO A 163 -3.02 -16.78 -45.74
CA PRO A 163 -2.03 -16.14 -46.59
C PRO A 163 -2.69 -14.99 -47.36
N PRO A 164 -2.00 -13.85 -47.54
CA PRO A 164 -2.57 -12.72 -48.27
C PRO A 164 -3.02 -13.19 -49.66
N PRO A 165 -4.16 -12.71 -50.17
CA PRO A 165 -4.61 -13.05 -51.51
C PRO A 165 -3.51 -12.67 -52.50
N TYR A 166 -3.09 -13.62 -53.33
CA TYR A 166 -2.08 -13.39 -54.36
C TYR A 166 -2.57 -12.27 -55.28
N PRO A 167 -1.72 -11.28 -55.62
CA PRO A 167 -2.10 -10.22 -56.54
C PRO A 167 -2.49 -10.86 -57.88
N GLN A 168 -3.71 -10.61 -58.33
CA GLN A 168 -4.13 -11.01 -59.66
C GLN A 168 -3.32 -10.18 -60.67
N GLY A 169 -2.43 -10.86 -61.39
CA GLY A 169 -1.65 -10.24 -62.44
C GLY A 169 -2.55 -9.68 -63.55
N PRO A 170 -2.12 -8.62 -64.25
CA PRO A 170 -2.92 -7.97 -65.27
C PRO A 170 -3.27 -8.95 -66.39
N TYR A 171 -4.57 -9.04 -66.70
CA TYR A 171 -5.08 -9.77 -67.86
C TYR A 171 -4.65 -9.01 -69.12
N TYR A 172 -3.64 -9.53 -69.82
CA TYR A 172 -3.33 -9.06 -71.17
C TYR A 172 -4.41 -9.58 -72.13
N TYR A 173 -5.20 -8.66 -72.66
CA TYR A 173 -6.11 -8.91 -73.77
C TYR A 173 -5.28 -9.14 -75.03
N GLN A 174 -5.33 -10.35 -75.59
CA GLN A 174 -4.71 -10.67 -76.87
C GLN A 174 -5.78 -10.51 -77.97
N PRO A 175 -5.59 -9.60 -78.95
CA PRO A 175 -6.54 -9.37 -80.05
C PRO A 175 -6.56 -10.51 -81.07
#